data_AF-A0ABD5YDH0-F1
#
_entry.id   AF-A0ABD5YDH0-F1
#
_cell.length_a   1.000
_cell.length_b   1.000
_cell.length_c   1.000
_cell.angle_alpha   90.00
_cell.angle_beta   90.00
_cell.angle_gamma   90.00
#
_symmetry.space_group_name_H-M   'P 1'
#
loop_
_entity.id
_entity.type
_entity.pdbx_description
1 polymer ?
#
loop_
_entity_poly.entity_id
_entity_poly.type
_entity_poly.pdbx_seq_one_letter_code
_entity_poly.pdbx_strand_id
1 'polypeptide(L)'
;MTQRSPEEAVKNSLHDIDLEYLSETGSDIVFDDPIISYLRPDEEMKYLFRHPYKGLRIIRPDGTEETPDHRMATSGSRLLAVTDQRVLYFAGKEDGDQVRTWHYDELEAVEASRGWTHGRLNLTTDDGTEFKFADAGGRAGVIEAAGEYVAEQLLEDEDVASGSSRRTAEQRSEYTATAEPPQSDEASDTRVFEPSGSPRDDEARSESEAQTREGSFKAGSDSVSDTVRFRCPQCGEPNRDDGSFCSYCGQRVLICDDCGEAHQPEVNYCSNCGFDLE
;
A
#
# COMPACT_ATOMS: atom_id res chain seq x y z
N MET A 1 2.69 24.52 27.69
CA MET A 1 2.53 24.62 26.23
C MET A 1 1.10 24.20 25.95
N THR A 2 0.28 25.08 25.37
CA THR A 2 -1.12 24.73 25.07
C THR A 2 -1.09 23.78 23.89
N GLN A 3 -1.56 22.56 24.09
CA GLN A 3 -1.67 21.57 23.02
C GLN A 3 -2.73 22.07 22.02
N ARG A 4 -2.38 22.08 20.73
CA ARG A 4 -3.28 22.46 19.63
C ARG A 4 -4.45 21.48 19.59
N SER A 5 -5.63 21.95 19.18
CA SER A 5 -6.79 21.07 18.99
C SER A 5 -6.68 20.25 17.69
N PRO A 6 -7.27 19.04 17.61
CA PRO A 6 -7.33 18.26 16.36
C PRO A 6 -7.91 19.05 15.19
N GLU A 7 -8.96 19.83 15.43
CA GLU A 7 -9.61 20.68 14.43
C GLU A 7 -8.66 21.73 13.85
N GLU A 8 -7.84 22.33 14.71
CA GLU A 8 -6.83 23.27 14.24
C GLU A 8 -5.76 22.54 13.42
N ALA A 9 -5.34 21.34 13.81
CA ALA A 9 -4.29 20.57 13.14
C ALA A 9 -4.68 20.14 11.70
N VAL A 10 -5.97 19.96 11.42
CA VAL A 10 -6.49 19.59 10.09
C VAL A 10 -7.20 20.74 9.38
N LYS A 11 -7.14 21.96 9.90
CA LYS A 11 -7.93 23.09 9.38
C LYS A 11 -7.76 23.32 7.88
N ASN A 12 -6.55 23.11 7.36
CA ASN A 12 -6.22 23.21 5.95
C ASN A 12 -5.85 21.85 5.37
N SER A 13 -6.50 20.77 5.83
CA SER A 13 -6.34 19.46 5.23
C SER A 13 -6.90 19.49 3.80
N LEU A 14 -6.27 18.73 2.91
CA LEU A 14 -6.70 18.62 1.52
C LEU A 14 -7.71 17.50 1.32
N HIS A 15 -8.05 16.80 2.40
CA HIS A 15 -9.07 15.77 2.47
C HIS A 15 -9.72 15.72 3.86
N ASP A 16 -10.90 15.11 3.95
CA ASP A 16 -11.55 14.79 5.22
C ASP A 16 -10.69 13.82 6.05
N ILE A 17 -10.30 14.25 7.25
CA ILE A 17 -9.51 13.49 8.21
C ILE A 17 -10.37 13.31 9.44
N ASP A 18 -10.59 12.05 9.80
CA ASP A 18 -11.34 11.71 10.99
C ASP A 18 -10.51 12.06 12.25
N LEU A 19 -11.05 12.97 13.05
CA LEU A 19 -10.42 13.56 14.23
C LEU A 19 -10.17 12.53 15.34
N GLU A 20 -10.88 11.40 15.31
CA GLU A 20 -10.67 10.29 16.25
C GLU A 20 -9.24 9.76 16.13
N TYR A 21 -8.74 9.59 14.90
CA TYR A 21 -7.35 9.15 14.67
C TYR A 21 -6.30 10.11 15.22
N LEU A 22 -6.63 11.40 15.35
CA LEU A 22 -5.69 12.41 15.82
C LEU A 22 -5.62 12.51 17.33
N SER A 23 -6.74 12.26 18.01
CA SER A 23 -6.93 12.58 19.42
C SER A 23 -7.02 11.35 20.32
N GLU A 24 -7.33 10.18 19.76
CA GLU A 24 -7.49 8.95 20.51
C GLU A 24 -6.25 8.04 20.44
N THR A 25 -6.13 7.24 21.50
CA THR A 25 -5.20 6.11 21.60
C THR A 25 -6.01 4.84 21.80
N GLY A 26 -5.56 3.71 21.30
CA GLY A 26 -6.22 2.44 21.51
C GLY A 26 -5.69 1.34 20.61
N SER A 27 -6.21 0.13 20.83
CA SER A 27 -5.80 -1.07 20.10
C SER A 27 -6.01 -1.00 18.60
N ASP A 28 -6.81 -0.06 18.13
CA ASP A 28 -7.17 0.09 16.72
C ASP A 28 -6.39 1.20 16.02
N ILE A 29 -5.57 1.98 16.74
CA ILE A 29 -4.86 3.16 16.22
C ILE A 29 -3.38 3.12 16.66
N VAL A 30 -3.03 3.87 17.71
CA VAL A 30 -1.72 4.01 18.35
C VAL A 30 -1.91 3.84 19.86
N PHE A 31 -0.94 3.26 20.57
CA PHE A 31 -1.08 2.87 21.98
C PHE A 31 -0.53 3.89 22.98
N ASP A 32 0.57 4.55 22.65
CA ASP A 32 1.34 5.35 23.59
C ASP A 32 0.79 6.76 23.72
N ASP A 33 0.82 7.51 22.62
CA ASP A 33 0.39 8.91 22.56
C ASP A 33 -0.48 9.15 21.32
N PRO A 34 -1.48 10.05 21.40
CA PRO A 34 -2.31 10.37 20.24
C PRO A 34 -1.46 11.06 19.15
N ILE A 35 -1.83 10.87 17.88
CA ILE A 35 -1.03 11.37 16.74
C ILE A 35 -0.74 12.86 16.83
N ILE A 36 -1.70 13.66 17.33
CA ILE A 36 -1.53 15.10 17.49
C ILE A 36 -0.34 15.49 18.37
N SER A 37 0.07 14.62 19.30
CA SER A 37 1.22 14.87 20.18
C SER A 37 2.55 14.88 19.42
N TYR A 38 2.62 14.23 18.25
CA TYR A 38 3.81 14.15 17.41
C TYR A 38 3.92 15.33 16.42
N LEU A 39 2.85 16.11 16.25
CA LEU A 39 2.83 17.28 15.38
C LEU A 39 3.44 18.49 16.09
N ARG A 40 4.19 19.30 15.33
CA ARG A 40 4.67 20.59 15.81
C ARG A 40 3.49 21.58 15.94
N PRO A 41 3.60 22.62 16.78
CA PRO A 41 2.51 23.58 16.99
C PRO A 41 2.03 24.29 15.72
N ASP A 42 2.93 24.51 14.77
CA ASP A 42 2.72 25.17 13.48
C ASP A 42 2.51 24.19 12.32
N GLU A 43 2.61 22.88 12.56
CA GLU A 43 2.49 21.83 11.54
C GLU A 43 1.01 21.46 11.32
N GLU A 44 0.62 21.32 10.06
CA GLU A 44 -0.73 21.02 9.63
C GLU A 44 -0.78 19.70 8.88
N MET A 45 -1.72 18.83 9.24
CA MET A 45 -1.90 17.56 8.56
C MET A 45 -2.73 17.76 7.27
N LYS A 46 -2.17 17.30 6.15
CA LYS A 46 -2.78 17.41 4.81
C LYS A 46 -3.50 16.14 4.40
N TYR A 47 -2.90 14.99 4.69
CA TYR A 47 -3.44 13.66 4.40
C TYR A 47 -3.15 12.67 5.53
N LEU A 48 -4.07 11.71 5.73
CA LEU A 48 -3.90 10.61 6.66
C LEU A 48 -4.43 9.30 6.05
N PHE A 49 -3.50 8.38 5.80
CA PHE A 49 -3.77 7.04 5.27
C PHE A 49 -3.70 5.99 6.37
N ARG A 50 -4.45 4.90 6.17
CA ARG A 50 -4.52 3.82 7.15
C ARG A 50 -4.44 2.47 6.48
N HIS A 51 -3.62 1.62 7.06
CA HIS A 51 -3.62 0.21 6.80
C HIS A 51 -3.77 -0.56 8.13
N PRO A 52 -4.77 -1.45 8.28
CA PRO A 52 -5.00 -2.13 9.54
C PRO A 52 -3.90 -3.15 9.91
N TYR A 53 -3.26 -3.82 8.95
CA TYR A 53 -2.29 -4.89 9.22
C TYR A 53 -0.93 -4.84 8.49
N LYS A 54 -0.80 -4.07 7.40
CA LYS A 54 0.46 -3.96 6.64
C LYS A 54 1.21 -2.70 7.00
N GLY A 55 2.44 -2.89 7.43
CA GLY A 55 3.39 -1.80 7.60
C GLY A 55 4.04 -1.37 6.29
N LEU A 56 5.15 -0.67 6.42
CA LEU A 56 5.98 -0.27 5.28
C LEU A 56 6.65 -1.48 4.65
N ARG A 57 6.76 -1.46 3.33
CA ARG A 57 7.74 -2.27 2.59
C ARG A 57 8.93 -1.38 2.27
N ILE A 58 10.10 -1.75 2.76
CA ILE A 58 11.33 -0.98 2.64
C ILE A 58 12.26 -1.75 1.72
N ILE A 59 12.73 -1.09 0.68
CA ILE A 59 13.65 -1.66 -0.30
C ILE A 59 14.91 -0.82 -0.27
N ARG A 60 16.02 -1.43 0.16
CA ARG A 60 17.32 -0.76 0.24
C ARG A 60 17.99 -0.68 -1.13
N PRO A 61 18.99 0.20 -1.31
CA PRO A 61 19.73 0.32 -2.56
C PRO A 61 20.43 -0.98 -3.02
N ASP A 62 20.77 -1.87 -2.08
CA ASP A 62 21.34 -3.18 -2.38
C ASP A 62 20.30 -4.22 -2.83
N GLY A 63 19.03 -3.83 -2.93
CA GLY A 63 17.88 -4.67 -3.28
C GLY A 63 17.35 -5.49 -2.11
N THR A 64 17.90 -5.35 -0.90
CA THR A 64 17.35 -6.05 0.27
C THR A 64 16.01 -5.46 0.67
N GLU A 65 15.07 -6.33 0.98
CA GLU A 65 13.71 -5.96 1.33
C GLU A 65 13.39 -6.33 2.78
N GLU A 66 12.70 -5.42 3.46
CA GLU A 66 12.11 -5.67 4.77
C GLU A 66 10.69 -5.12 4.85
N THR A 67 9.83 -5.80 5.59
CA THR A 67 8.44 -5.39 5.83
C THR A 67 8.18 -5.25 7.33
N PRO A 68 8.80 -4.25 7.99
CA PRO A 68 8.56 -4.05 9.41
C PRO A 68 7.05 -3.86 9.63
N ASP A 69 6.58 -4.45 10.72
CA ASP A 69 5.21 -4.29 11.20
C ASP A 69 4.12 -4.89 10.31
N HIS A 70 4.50 -5.68 9.30
CA HIS A 70 3.60 -6.51 8.51
C HIS A 70 3.28 -7.80 9.27
N ARG A 71 2.28 -7.76 10.16
CA ARG A 71 1.82 -8.93 10.92
C ARG A 71 0.31 -8.91 11.07
N MET A 72 -0.35 -9.98 10.65
CA MET A 72 -1.81 -10.11 10.80
C MET A 72 -2.27 -10.18 12.27
N ALA A 73 -1.38 -10.58 13.18
CA ALA A 73 -1.68 -10.77 14.60
C ALA A 73 -1.22 -9.61 15.49
N THR A 74 -0.66 -8.54 14.93
CA THR A 74 -0.34 -7.35 15.74
C THR A 74 -1.56 -6.46 15.82
N SER A 75 -1.89 -6.04 17.02
CA SER A 75 -2.81 -4.95 17.28
C SER A 75 -2.20 -3.60 16.87
N GLY A 76 -3.02 -2.57 16.78
CA GLY A 76 -2.66 -1.24 16.29
C GLY A 76 -2.76 -1.11 14.78
N SER A 77 -2.94 0.12 14.32
CA SER A 77 -2.93 0.46 12.90
C SER A 77 -1.54 0.82 12.41
N ARG A 78 -1.42 0.86 11.08
CA ARG A 78 -0.30 1.47 10.36
C ARG A 78 -0.83 2.72 9.69
N LEU A 79 -0.27 3.85 10.07
CA LEU A 79 -0.75 5.15 9.61
C LEU A 79 0.37 5.86 8.89
N LEU A 80 0.02 6.53 7.81
CA LEU A 80 0.94 7.41 7.09
C LEU A 80 0.29 8.78 7.03
N ALA A 81 0.90 9.75 7.71
CA ALA A 81 0.47 11.14 7.71
C ALA A 81 1.40 11.97 6.83
N VAL A 82 0.81 12.77 5.95
CA VAL A 82 1.51 13.79 5.17
C VAL A 82 1.12 15.14 5.75
N THR A 83 2.09 15.90 6.23
CA THR A 83 1.88 17.25 6.79
C THR A 83 2.34 18.31 5.81
N ASP A 84 2.39 19.58 6.21
CA ASP A 84 3.04 20.64 5.46
C ASP A 84 4.54 20.78 5.73
N GLN A 85 5.11 19.90 6.56
CA GLN A 85 6.54 19.96 6.92
C GLN A 85 7.30 18.65 6.68
N ARG A 86 6.61 17.51 6.61
CA ARG A 86 7.22 16.17 6.58
C ARG A 86 6.19 15.07 6.34
N VAL A 87 6.70 13.87 6.13
CA VAL A 87 5.93 12.63 6.16
C VAL A 87 6.21 11.87 7.46
N LEU A 88 5.17 11.37 8.10
CA LEU A 88 5.23 10.60 9.34
C LEU A 88 4.60 9.23 9.12
N TYR A 89 5.28 8.17 9.56
CA TYR A 89 4.72 6.83 9.63
C TYR A 89 4.59 6.40 11.08
N PHE A 90 3.44 5.85 11.43
CA PHE A 90 3.15 5.29 12.75
C PHE A 90 2.84 3.82 12.62
N ALA A 91 3.47 2.99 13.45
CA ALA A 91 3.07 1.62 13.68
C ALA A 91 2.63 1.46 15.13
N GLY A 92 1.31 1.39 15.35
CA GLY A 92 0.74 1.16 16.67
C GLY A 92 1.12 -0.22 17.20
N LYS A 93 1.70 -0.32 18.41
CA LYS A 93 2.03 -1.61 19.03
C LYS A 93 1.80 -1.60 20.54
N GLU A 94 1.36 -2.74 21.07
CA GLU A 94 1.18 -2.94 22.52
C GLU A 94 2.47 -2.75 23.34
N ASP A 95 3.63 -3.01 22.75
CA ASP A 95 4.94 -2.87 23.40
C ASP A 95 5.61 -1.51 23.16
N GLY A 96 4.88 -0.58 22.53
CA GLY A 96 5.31 0.78 22.26
C GLY A 96 5.22 1.12 20.77
N ASP A 97 4.63 2.25 20.47
CA ASP A 97 4.44 2.72 19.11
C ASP A 97 5.78 3.03 18.45
N GLN A 98 5.89 2.70 17.15
CA GLN A 98 7.03 3.10 16.35
C GLN A 98 6.65 4.26 15.46
N VAL A 99 7.50 5.29 15.48
CA VAL A 99 7.34 6.47 14.64
C VAL A 99 8.57 6.64 13.76
N ARG A 100 8.34 6.81 12.46
CA ARG A 100 9.36 7.23 11.51
C ARG A 100 8.97 8.58 10.92
N THR A 101 9.97 9.37 10.59
CA THR A 101 9.81 10.73 10.08
C THR A 101 10.74 10.92 8.90
N TRP A 102 10.24 11.53 7.84
CA TRP A 102 11.03 12.01 6.71
C TRP A 102 10.70 13.47 6.47
N HIS A 103 11.68 14.35 6.68
CA HIS A 103 11.59 15.71 6.20
C HIS A 103 11.69 15.73 4.67
N TYR A 104 11.12 16.77 4.05
CA TYR A 104 11.10 16.85 2.58
C TYR A 104 12.50 16.98 1.98
N ASP A 105 13.46 17.56 2.71
CA ASP A 105 14.88 17.62 2.32
C ASP A 105 15.62 16.27 2.41
N GLU A 106 15.03 15.26 3.05
CA GLU A 106 15.56 13.88 3.11
C GLU A 106 15.02 12.99 1.97
N LEU A 107 14.05 13.49 1.20
CA LEU A 107 13.38 12.76 0.12
C LEU A 107 13.88 13.23 -1.25
N GLU A 108 14.24 12.27 -2.10
CA GLU A 108 14.62 12.52 -3.50
C GLU A 108 13.40 12.47 -4.42
N ALA A 109 12.48 11.54 -4.17
CA ALA A 109 11.33 11.33 -5.04
C ALA A 109 10.11 10.79 -4.28
N VAL A 110 8.95 10.99 -4.89
CA VAL A 110 7.69 10.38 -4.49
C VAL A 110 6.97 9.85 -5.72
N GLU A 111 6.39 8.67 -5.60
CA GLU A 111 5.47 8.11 -6.60
C GLU A 111 4.17 7.72 -5.91
N ALA A 112 3.04 8.14 -6.47
CA ALA A 112 1.74 7.65 -6.08
C ALA A 112 1.14 6.84 -7.22
N SER A 113 0.48 5.74 -6.87
CA SER A 113 -0.26 4.94 -7.84
C SER A 113 -1.58 4.47 -7.25
N ARG A 114 -2.63 4.54 -8.05
CA ARG A 114 -3.93 3.97 -7.71
C ARG A 114 -4.11 2.62 -8.40
N GLY A 115 -4.09 1.56 -7.61
CA GLY A 115 -4.61 0.27 -8.00
C GLY A 115 -6.14 0.23 -7.91
N TRP A 116 -6.74 -0.89 -8.33
CA TRP A 116 -8.19 -1.06 -8.26
C TRP A 116 -8.69 -1.09 -6.80
N THR A 117 -8.00 -1.82 -5.93
CA THR A 117 -8.40 -1.99 -4.52
C THR A 117 -7.59 -1.15 -3.54
N HIS A 118 -6.37 -0.75 -3.90
CA HIS A 118 -5.45 -0.06 -2.99
C HIS A 118 -4.77 1.11 -3.68
N GLY A 119 -4.59 2.19 -2.92
CA GLY A 119 -3.64 3.23 -3.26
C GLY A 119 -2.26 2.84 -2.75
N ARG A 120 -1.19 3.22 -3.45
CA ARG A 120 0.18 3.11 -2.95
C ARG A 120 0.91 4.45 -3.04
N LEU A 121 1.65 4.78 -1.99
CA LEU A 121 2.61 5.88 -1.96
C LEU A 121 4.01 5.28 -1.75
N ASN A 122 4.94 5.61 -2.65
CA ASN A 122 6.35 5.23 -2.57
C ASN A 122 7.15 6.51 -2.30
N LEU A 123 7.98 6.51 -1.28
CA LEU A 123 8.93 7.58 -0.97
C LEU A 123 10.33 7.06 -1.22
N THR A 124 11.19 7.83 -1.89
CA THR A 124 12.60 7.50 -2.09
C THR A 124 13.44 8.53 -1.35
N THR A 125 14.31 8.08 -0.45
CA THR A 125 15.27 8.95 0.27
C THR A 125 16.51 9.22 -0.56
N ASP A 126 17.30 10.22 -0.14
CA ASP A 126 18.57 10.62 -0.76
C ASP A 126 19.62 9.49 -0.89
N ASP A 127 19.57 8.51 0.01
CA ASP A 127 20.41 7.31 -0.04
C ASP A 127 19.92 6.24 -1.02
N GLY A 128 18.77 6.45 -1.67
CA GLY A 128 18.12 5.53 -2.61
C GLY A 128 17.23 4.47 -1.95
N THR A 129 16.95 4.56 -0.66
CA THR A 129 16.01 3.63 0.01
C THR A 129 14.57 3.99 -0.36
N GLU A 130 13.80 2.98 -0.79
CA GLU A 130 12.37 3.13 -1.09
C GLU A 130 11.50 2.68 0.08
N PHE A 131 10.51 3.49 0.46
CA PHE A 131 9.49 3.19 1.46
C PHE A 131 8.12 3.16 0.80
N LYS A 132 7.49 1.99 0.77
CA LYS A 132 6.19 1.78 0.13
C LYS A 132 5.11 1.58 1.17
N PHE A 133 4.08 2.40 1.11
CA PHE A 133 2.89 2.31 1.95
C PHE A 133 1.66 2.03 1.09
N ALA A 134 0.85 1.05 1.49
CA ALA A 134 -0.42 0.77 0.84
C ALA A 134 -1.57 1.31 1.70
N ASP A 135 -2.52 2.03 1.11
CA ASP A 135 -3.76 2.40 1.78
C ASP A 135 -4.82 1.30 1.61
N ALA A 136 -5.45 0.93 2.71
CA ALA A 136 -6.59 0.01 2.73
C ALA A 136 -7.84 0.66 3.35
N GLY A 137 -7.79 1.95 3.70
CA GLY A 137 -8.89 2.68 4.32
C GLY A 137 -9.99 3.17 3.37
N GLY A 138 -10.00 2.70 2.11
CA GLY A 138 -10.91 3.21 1.09
C GLY A 138 -10.57 4.64 0.62
N ARG A 139 -9.37 5.14 0.95
CA ARG A 139 -8.86 6.45 0.56
C ARG A 139 -7.90 6.36 -0.63
N ALA A 140 -7.90 5.24 -1.34
CA ALA A 140 -7.15 5.04 -2.59
C ALA A 140 -7.42 6.13 -3.63
N GLY A 141 -8.60 6.76 -3.60
CA GLY A 141 -8.94 7.85 -4.52
C GLY A 141 -8.21 9.17 -4.27
N VAL A 142 -7.55 9.35 -3.13
CA VAL A 142 -6.83 10.59 -2.79
C VAL A 142 -5.32 10.40 -2.62
N ILE A 143 -4.82 9.17 -2.83
CA ILE A 143 -3.37 8.92 -2.69
C ILE A 143 -2.54 9.60 -3.77
N GLU A 144 -3.09 9.72 -4.98
CA GLU A 144 -2.44 10.41 -6.10
C GLU A 144 -2.29 11.92 -5.79
N ALA A 145 -3.34 12.55 -5.27
CA ALA A 145 -3.30 13.94 -4.81
C ALA A 145 -2.29 14.16 -3.67
N ALA A 146 -2.11 13.18 -2.78
CA ALA A 146 -1.07 13.25 -1.76
C ALA A 146 0.34 13.10 -2.35
N GLY A 147 0.53 12.23 -3.34
CA GLY A 147 1.80 12.12 -4.06
C GLY A 147 2.15 13.40 -4.81
N GLU A 148 1.19 14.00 -5.51
CA GLU A 148 1.34 15.30 -6.16
C GLU A 148 1.72 16.39 -5.15
N TYR A 149 1.03 16.45 -4.01
CA TYR A 149 1.36 17.40 -2.95
C TYR A 149 2.79 17.22 -2.42
N VAL A 150 3.21 15.99 -2.13
CA VAL A 150 4.59 15.73 -1.67
C VAL A 150 5.58 16.15 -2.77
N ALA A 151 5.32 15.83 -4.04
CA ALA A 151 6.19 16.22 -5.15
C ALA A 151 6.33 17.75 -5.28
N GLU A 152 5.25 18.50 -5.06
CA GLU A 152 5.29 19.97 -5.01
C GLU A 152 6.18 20.47 -3.87
N GLN A 153 6.10 19.87 -2.68
CA GLN A 153 6.96 20.23 -1.55
C GLN A 153 8.45 19.99 -1.85
N LEU A 154 8.80 18.88 -2.52
CA LEU A 154 10.19 18.60 -2.93
C LEU A 154 10.74 19.69 -3.87
N LEU A 155 9.92 20.19 -4.80
CA LEU A 155 10.32 21.25 -5.73
C LEU A 155 10.49 22.61 -5.04
N GLU A 156 9.65 22.92 -4.04
CA GLU A 156 9.76 24.16 -3.27
C GLU A 156 11.06 24.22 -2.46
N ASP A 157 11.47 23.09 -1.87
CA ASP A 157 12.73 23.01 -1.11
C ASP A 157 13.97 23.16 -2.02
N GLU A 158 13.94 22.64 -3.24
CA GLU A 158 15.03 22.85 -4.23
C GLU A 158 15.19 24.32 -4.63
N ASP A 159 14.08 25.04 -4.82
CA ASP A 159 14.09 26.47 -5.16
C ASP A 159 14.66 27.32 -4.00
N VAL A 160 14.35 26.95 -2.75
CA VAL A 160 14.91 27.58 -1.54
C VAL A 160 16.41 27.28 -1.43
N ALA A 161 16.83 26.02 -1.62
CA ALA A 161 18.22 25.61 -1.55
C ALA A 161 19.09 26.25 -2.65
N SER A 162 18.55 26.41 -3.85
CA SER A 162 19.24 27.03 -4.99
C SER A 162 19.28 28.57 -4.93
N GLY A 163 18.61 29.19 -3.95
CA GLY A 163 18.52 30.65 -3.83
C GLY A 163 17.78 31.31 -5.00
N SER A 164 17.07 30.52 -5.81
CA SER A 164 16.31 30.98 -6.97
C SER A 164 14.99 31.54 -6.50
N SER A 165 15.03 32.77 -5.99
CA SER A 165 13.83 33.50 -5.55
C SER A 165 12.87 33.69 -6.72
N ARG A 166 11.91 32.77 -6.88
CA ARG A 166 10.74 32.97 -7.73
C ARG A 166 9.95 34.13 -7.15
N ARG A 167 10.13 35.31 -7.73
CA ARG A 167 9.15 36.39 -7.62
C ARG A 167 7.83 35.84 -8.14
N THR A 168 6.90 35.61 -7.23
CA THR A 168 5.52 35.21 -7.52
C THR A 168 4.91 36.13 -8.57
N ALA A 169 4.13 35.50 -9.44
CA ALA A 169 3.56 36.05 -10.66
C ALA A 169 2.40 37.04 -10.40
N GLU A 170 2.68 38.16 -9.74
CA GLU A 170 1.79 39.35 -9.70
C GLU A 170 2.09 40.35 -10.83
N GLN A 171 3.02 40.03 -11.74
CA GLN A 171 3.25 40.78 -12.98
C GLN A 171 2.83 39.97 -14.21
N ARG A 172 1.53 39.66 -14.32
CA ARG A 172 0.89 39.37 -15.60
C ARG A 172 -0.32 40.27 -15.80
N SER A 173 -0.07 41.57 -15.76
CA SER A 173 -0.97 42.57 -16.33
C SER A 173 -0.90 42.50 -17.86
N GLU A 174 -2.08 42.46 -18.47
CA GLU A 174 -2.38 42.97 -19.80
C GLU A 174 -1.49 42.51 -20.97
N TYR A 175 -1.84 41.36 -21.54
CA TYR A 175 -1.81 41.24 -23.00
C TYR A 175 -3.07 40.50 -23.48
N THR A 176 -4.03 41.30 -23.91
CA THR A 176 -5.12 40.94 -24.83
C THR A 176 -4.56 40.29 -26.10
N ALA A 177 -5.05 39.10 -26.43
CA ALA A 177 -5.05 38.60 -27.80
C ALA A 177 -6.29 37.72 -28.03
N THR A 178 -7.24 38.30 -28.74
CA THR A 178 -8.38 37.67 -29.40
C THR A 178 -7.87 36.57 -30.33
N ALA A 179 -8.29 35.32 -30.12
CA ALA A 179 -8.13 34.26 -31.11
C ALA A 179 -9.42 33.45 -31.19
N GLU A 180 -9.93 33.36 -32.42
CA GLU A 180 -11.15 32.68 -32.83
C GLU A 180 -11.09 31.16 -32.60
N PRO A 181 -12.25 30.50 -32.43
CA PRO A 181 -12.33 29.05 -32.28
C PRO A 181 -12.15 28.33 -33.64
N PRO A 182 -11.31 27.29 -33.74
CA PRO A 182 -11.34 26.38 -34.87
C PRO A 182 -12.53 25.43 -34.79
N GLN A 183 -13.20 25.29 -35.93
CA GLN A 183 -14.39 24.50 -36.16
C GLN A 183 -14.10 23.00 -36.11
N SER A 184 -15.14 22.27 -35.69
CA SER A 184 -15.32 20.83 -35.73
C SER A 184 -15.17 20.24 -37.13
N ASP A 185 -14.46 19.12 -37.23
CA ASP A 185 -14.62 18.18 -38.33
C ASP A 185 -14.81 16.75 -37.79
N GLU A 186 -15.72 16.07 -38.47
CA GLU A 186 -16.36 14.80 -38.17
C GLU A 186 -15.47 13.58 -38.44
N ALA A 187 -15.83 12.45 -37.81
CA ALA A 187 -16.12 11.16 -38.47
C ALA A 187 -15.54 9.93 -37.74
N SER A 188 -16.47 9.07 -37.32
CA SER A 188 -16.55 7.63 -37.67
C SER A 188 -15.34 6.73 -37.44
N ASP A 189 -15.49 5.70 -36.60
CA ASP A 189 -15.49 4.28 -37.05
C ASP A 189 -15.80 3.35 -35.87
N THR A 190 -17.07 2.94 -35.74
CA THR A 190 -17.52 1.90 -34.81
C THR A 190 -17.13 0.53 -35.38
N ARG A 191 -16.13 -0.13 -34.79
CA ARG A 191 -15.84 -1.54 -35.08
C ARG A 191 -16.38 -2.43 -33.98
N VAL A 192 -17.48 -3.09 -34.32
CA VAL A 192 -18.07 -4.24 -33.63
C VAL A 192 -17.08 -5.40 -33.79
N PHE A 193 -16.59 -5.94 -32.66
CA PHE A 193 -15.79 -7.16 -32.65
C PHE A 193 -16.58 -8.24 -31.89
N GLU A 194 -17.21 -9.14 -32.64
CA GLU A 194 -17.76 -10.40 -32.14
C GLU A 194 -16.69 -11.48 -32.27
N PRO A 195 -16.41 -12.27 -31.21
CA PRO A 195 -15.91 -13.61 -31.40
C PRO A 195 -16.99 -14.65 -31.05
N SER A 196 -17.50 -15.27 -32.10
CA SER A 196 -18.23 -16.53 -32.08
C SER A 196 -17.23 -17.70 -32.01
N GLY A 197 -17.40 -18.60 -31.03
CA GLY A 197 -16.53 -19.77 -30.88
C GLY A 197 -17.10 -20.79 -29.89
N SER A 198 -17.91 -21.70 -30.43
CA SER A 198 -18.62 -22.81 -29.77
C SER A 198 -17.67 -23.94 -29.26
N PRO A 199 -18.20 -24.93 -28.50
CA PRO A 199 -17.46 -25.80 -27.59
C PRO A 199 -16.89 -27.04 -28.28
N ARG A 200 -15.93 -27.70 -27.61
CA ARG A 200 -15.49 -29.06 -27.94
C ARG A 200 -15.60 -29.95 -26.71
N ASP A 201 -16.52 -30.90 -26.82
CA ASP A 201 -16.53 -32.16 -26.10
C ASP A 201 -15.36 -33.02 -26.62
N ASP A 202 -14.58 -33.61 -25.72
CA ASP A 202 -13.81 -34.83 -25.99
C ASP A 202 -13.73 -35.65 -24.71
N GLU A 203 -14.55 -36.70 -24.67
CA GLU A 203 -14.40 -37.87 -23.82
C GLU A 203 -13.10 -38.63 -24.18
N ALA A 204 -12.37 -39.14 -23.18
CA ALA A 204 -11.99 -40.56 -23.06
C ALA A 204 -10.70 -40.82 -22.26
N ARG A 205 -10.88 -41.62 -21.19
CA ARG A 205 -10.16 -42.89 -20.92
C ARG A 205 -8.65 -42.84 -20.62
N SER A 206 -8.29 -43.21 -19.38
CA SER A 206 -7.60 -44.49 -19.11
C SER A 206 -7.34 -44.75 -17.62
N GLU A 207 -7.54 -46.01 -17.27
CA GLU A 207 -7.29 -46.65 -15.98
C GLU A 207 -5.81 -47.07 -15.82
N SER A 208 -5.42 -47.30 -14.55
CA SER A 208 -4.27 -48.11 -14.05
C SER A 208 -2.87 -47.48 -14.24
N GLU A 209 -1.92 -47.54 -13.31
CA GLU A 209 -1.53 -48.61 -12.40
C GLU A 209 -0.93 -48.09 -11.08
N ALA A 210 -1.14 -48.88 -10.03
CA ALA A 210 -0.52 -48.74 -8.72
C ALA A 210 0.97 -49.07 -8.76
N GLN A 211 1.80 -48.26 -8.09
CA GLN A 211 3.12 -48.67 -7.61
C GLN A 211 3.42 -48.03 -6.26
N THR A 212 3.13 -48.80 -5.22
CA THR A 212 3.63 -48.65 -3.85
C THR A 212 5.15 -48.73 -3.85
N ARG A 213 5.81 -47.67 -3.34
CA ARG A 213 7.22 -47.71 -2.96
C ARG A 213 7.35 -47.27 -1.51
N GLU A 214 7.52 -48.27 -0.64
CA GLU A 214 7.82 -48.11 0.77
C GLU A 214 9.23 -47.50 0.92
N GLY A 215 9.28 -46.23 1.30
CA GLY A 215 10.49 -45.50 1.66
C GLY A 215 10.45 -45.13 3.14
N SER A 216 11.04 -45.99 3.97
CA SER A 216 11.26 -45.77 5.40
C SER A 216 12.27 -44.64 5.60
N PHE A 217 11.80 -43.44 5.95
CA PHE A 217 12.65 -42.33 6.39
C PHE A 217 12.50 -42.12 7.90
N LYS A 218 13.65 -42.18 8.57
CA LYS A 218 13.82 -42.04 10.01
C LYS A 218 13.47 -40.63 10.47
N ALA A 219 12.60 -40.55 11.48
CA ALA A 219 12.25 -39.33 12.19
C ALA A 219 13.47 -38.76 12.94
N GLY A 220 13.91 -37.58 12.52
CA GLY A 220 14.67 -36.65 13.35
C GLY A 220 13.69 -35.62 13.90
N SER A 221 13.41 -35.69 15.21
CA SER A 221 12.53 -34.78 15.91
C SER A 221 13.28 -33.51 16.28
N ASP A 222 13.24 -32.51 15.43
CA ASP A 222 13.52 -31.13 15.81
C ASP A 222 12.18 -30.41 15.97
N SER A 223 11.91 -29.96 17.20
CA SER A 223 10.71 -29.24 17.60
C SER A 223 10.65 -27.86 16.93
N VAL A 224 10.23 -27.83 15.67
CA VAL A 224 9.89 -26.59 14.96
C VAL A 224 8.43 -26.28 15.26
N SER A 225 8.22 -25.19 15.99
CA SER A 225 6.93 -24.61 16.36
C SER A 225 5.93 -24.67 15.19
N ASP A 226 4.86 -25.43 15.40
CA ASP A 226 3.87 -25.78 14.38
C ASP A 226 2.80 -24.68 14.28
N THR A 227 3.20 -23.50 13.78
CA THR A 227 2.25 -22.43 13.47
C THR A 227 1.60 -22.71 12.12
N VAL A 228 0.43 -23.34 12.16
CA VAL A 228 -0.51 -23.40 11.04
C VAL A 228 -0.79 -21.99 10.55
N ARG A 229 -0.65 -21.72 9.25
CA ARG A 229 -0.80 -20.37 8.69
C ARG A 229 -1.96 -20.20 7.72
N PHE A 230 -2.40 -21.26 7.03
CA PHE A 230 -3.57 -21.18 6.14
C PHE A 230 -4.29 -22.53 6.03
N ARG A 231 -5.51 -22.52 5.46
CA ARG A 231 -6.26 -23.73 5.11
C ARG A 231 -6.25 -23.93 3.61
N CYS A 232 -6.02 -25.16 3.16
CA CYS A 232 -6.04 -25.46 1.73
C CYS A 232 -7.45 -25.20 1.15
N PRO A 233 -7.60 -24.40 0.09
CA PRO A 233 -8.91 -24.12 -0.51
C PRO A 233 -9.53 -25.36 -1.19
N GLN A 234 -8.72 -26.38 -1.50
CA GLN A 234 -9.19 -27.62 -2.11
C GLN A 234 -9.71 -28.61 -1.07
N CYS A 235 -8.93 -28.93 -0.03
CA CYS A 235 -9.26 -29.99 0.93
C CYS A 235 -9.65 -29.49 2.32
N GLY A 236 -9.46 -28.20 2.64
CA GLY A 236 -9.77 -27.60 3.94
C GLY A 236 -8.75 -27.88 5.05
N GLU A 237 -7.76 -28.74 4.79
CA GLU A 237 -6.73 -29.09 5.77
C GLU A 237 -5.78 -27.92 6.07
N PRO A 238 -5.34 -27.75 7.32
CA PRO A 238 -4.39 -26.73 7.71
C PRO A 238 -3.00 -27.03 7.13
N ASN A 239 -2.32 -26.01 6.59
CA ASN A 239 -1.01 -26.17 5.97
C ASN A 239 0.02 -25.19 6.52
N ARG A 240 1.30 -25.50 6.26
CA ARG A 240 2.46 -24.68 6.63
C ARG A 240 2.78 -23.65 5.54
N ASP A 241 3.35 -22.53 5.96
CA ASP A 241 3.68 -21.32 5.18
C ASP A 241 4.77 -21.52 4.12
N ASP A 242 5.54 -22.60 4.20
CA ASP A 242 6.75 -22.80 3.41
C ASP A 242 6.53 -23.50 2.06
N GLY A 243 5.29 -23.89 1.75
CA GLY A 243 4.99 -24.74 0.60
C GLY A 243 4.09 -24.10 -0.44
N SER A 244 4.53 -24.06 -1.70
CA SER A 244 3.66 -23.83 -2.87
C SER A 244 2.64 -24.95 -3.08
N PHE A 245 2.60 -25.98 -2.22
CA PHE A 245 1.74 -27.16 -2.34
C PHE A 245 1.12 -27.55 -0.99
N CYS A 246 -0.09 -28.10 -1.02
CA CYS A 246 -0.73 -28.70 0.12
C CYS A 246 -0.04 -30.01 0.53
N SER A 247 0.41 -30.13 1.78
CA SER A 247 1.01 -31.35 2.31
C SER A 247 0.03 -32.54 2.40
N TYR A 248 -1.28 -32.28 2.38
CA TYR A 248 -2.32 -33.30 2.49
C TYR A 248 -2.85 -33.77 1.13
N CYS A 249 -3.29 -32.84 0.26
CA CYS A 249 -3.86 -33.20 -1.05
C CYS A 249 -2.90 -33.03 -2.24
N GLY A 250 -1.72 -32.44 -2.04
CA GLY A 250 -0.72 -32.22 -3.09
C GLY A 250 -1.04 -31.08 -4.07
N GLN A 251 -2.21 -30.43 -3.95
CA GLN A 251 -2.60 -29.34 -4.84
C GLN A 251 -1.67 -28.14 -4.65
N ARG A 252 -1.25 -27.52 -5.75
CA ARG A 252 -0.51 -26.26 -5.72
C ARG A 252 -1.39 -25.16 -5.10
N VAL A 253 -0.81 -24.32 -4.26
CA VAL A 253 -1.50 -23.20 -3.61
C VAL A 253 -0.72 -21.93 -3.90
N LEU A 254 -1.44 -20.87 -4.27
CA LEU A 254 -0.90 -19.51 -4.29
C LEU A 254 -1.28 -18.84 -2.98
N ILE A 255 -0.32 -18.25 -2.30
CA ILE A 255 -0.58 -17.42 -1.12
C ILE A 255 -0.54 -15.97 -1.58
N CYS A 256 -1.57 -15.22 -1.24
CA CYS A 256 -1.60 -13.81 -1.56
C CYS A 256 -0.53 -13.07 -0.74
N ASP A 257 0.47 -12.48 -1.40
CA ASP A 257 1.52 -11.68 -0.73
C ASP A 257 0.95 -10.47 0.01
N ASP A 258 -0.26 -10.06 -0.35
CA ASP A 258 -0.94 -8.94 0.25
C ASP A 258 -1.71 -9.35 1.52
N CYS A 259 -2.63 -10.32 1.46
CA CYS A 259 -3.46 -10.66 2.63
C CYS A 259 -3.19 -12.03 3.27
N GLY A 260 -2.26 -12.82 2.74
CA GLY A 260 -1.94 -14.17 3.22
C GLY A 260 -3.01 -15.22 2.93
N GLU A 261 -4.12 -14.87 2.26
CA GLU A 261 -5.18 -15.81 1.90
C GLU A 261 -4.66 -16.83 0.88
N ALA A 262 -5.09 -18.09 1.06
CA ALA A 262 -4.71 -19.19 0.21
C ALA A 262 -5.68 -19.36 -0.96
N HIS A 263 -5.12 -19.41 -2.16
CA HIS A 263 -5.86 -19.45 -3.41
C HIS A 263 -5.44 -20.63 -4.28
N GLN A 264 -6.34 -20.97 -5.19
CA GLN A 264 -6.02 -21.90 -6.27
C GLN A 264 -5.09 -21.21 -7.29
N PRO A 265 -4.22 -21.94 -7.98
CA PRO A 265 -3.24 -21.35 -8.90
C PRO A 265 -3.86 -20.71 -10.16
N GLU A 266 -5.16 -20.90 -10.37
CA GLU A 266 -5.91 -20.43 -11.53
C GLU A 266 -6.58 -19.08 -11.32
N VAL A 267 -6.52 -18.51 -10.10
CA VAL A 267 -7.07 -17.18 -9.86
C VAL A 267 -6.01 -16.12 -10.11
N ASN A 268 -6.38 -15.09 -10.87
CA ASN A 268 -5.51 -13.96 -11.16
C ASN A 268 -5.61 -12.88 -10.07
N TYR A 269 -6.62 -12.93 -9.21
CA TYR A 269 -6.83 -11.93 -8.17
C TYR A 269 -7.24 -12.59 -6.86
N CYS A 270 -6.74 -12.05 -5.76
CA CYS A 270 -7.14 -12.44 -4.42
C CYS A 270 -8.60 -12.07 -4.18
N SER A 271 -9.46 -13.05 -3.89
CA SER A 271 -10.87 -12.80 -3.59
C SER A 271 -11.10 -12.05 -2.27
N ASN A 272 -10.09 -11.93 -1.42
CA ASN A 272 -10.17 -11.25 -0.13
C ASN A 272 -9.72 -9.77 -0.23
N CYS A 273 -8.58 -9.48 -0.86
CA CYS A 273 -8.04 -8.11 -0.96
C CYS A 273 -7.94 -7.54 -2.40
N GLY A 274 -8.20 -8.35 -3.42
CA GLY A 274 -8.13 -7.94 -4.83
C GLY A 274 -6.72 -7.77 -5.40
N PHE A 275 -5.68 -8.17 -4.64
CA PHE A 275 -4.30 -8.19 -5.12
C PHE A 275 -4.14 -9.12 -6.32
N ASP A 276 -3.37 -8.70 -7.32
CA ASP A 276 -3.03 -9.50 -8.50
C ASP A 276 -2.07 -10.63 -8.12
N LEU A 277 -2.41 -11.87 -8.48
CA LEU A 277 -1.70 -13.08 -8.09
C LEU A 277 -0.84 -13.67 -9.24
N GLU A 278 -0.81 -13.03 -10.41
CA GLU A 278 0.01 -13.46 -11.56
C GLU A 278 1.51 -13.15 -11.43
#